data_AF-A0A2M7BT58-F1
#
_entry.id   AF-A0A2M7BT58-F1
#
_cell.length_a   1.000
_cell.length_b   1.000
_cell.length_c   1.000
_cell.angle_alpha   90.00
_cell.angle_beta   90.00
_cell.angle_gamma   90.00
#
_symmetry.space_group_name_H-M   'P 1'
#
loop_
_entity.id
_entity.type
_entity.pdbx_description
1 polymer ?
#
loop_
_entity_poly.entity_id
_entity_poly.type
_entity_poly.pdbx_seq_one_letter_code
_entity_poly.pdbx_strand_id
1 'polypeptide(L)'
;MRERFNTRTRLLRHMREYLDGLGFWEVETPIFHPQYGGANAKPFTTHYNALGQDMYLRIAFELYLKRLISGGYERVYEIGRDFRNEGFDRSHSPEFTMIEWYEAYVDYHRVMDVTEGLFKHLAQKLNGSSKMKIDEKEIDLSGKWPRITMNDIMKKELGIEVETASQESLLAYCTEHSIGLIGGETKGQIIFAIFEHSIPEKLIEPIWIIDYPEDVSPLSKNHRSKPGWVERFEGYIGGKEICDGWSELTDPMIQRQRFENDQKASRKDKSEAQQVDEDFLTSMEFGMPPMGGIGIGIERLVMFFTNTWAIREMMLFPTLKKLVSEQVGHQAPVAPVKQNPYSITREQALTLVKEKLTSPHLVKHSLAVEAAMKGLARHFGGDESRWGMVGLLHDIDWDATKDVPDQHAKQTVAWLKELGNTDLELHDAILSHNHHHNGEGEPSSQMERALYTCDELTGFIVARTLVLPTKKIADVTPESVIKKFPSKSFAAAVNREQIKLCEEKLGIKLIDFVSIVLKSMQEISDDLSL
;
A
#
# COMPACT_ATOMS: atom_id res chain seq x y z
N MET A 1 -21.23 20.67 -1.31
CA MET A 1 -20.09 20.27 -2.16
C MET A 1 -19.28 21.46 -2.66
N ARG A 2 -19.79 22.33 -3.56
CA ARG A 2 -19.05 23.51 -4.08
C ARG A 2 -18.36 24.35 -2.99
N GLU A 3 -19.07 24.65 -1.90
CA GLU A 3 -18.51 25.49 -0.83
C GLU A 3 -17.31 24.84 -0.11
N ARG A 4 -17.26 23.51 -0.01
CA ARG A 4 -16.10 22.81 0.59
C ARG A 4 -14.84 23.01 -0.26
N PHE A 5 -14.99 22.97 -1.58
CA PHE A 5 -13.88 23.24 -2.51
C PHE A 5 -13.48 24.72 -2.51
N ASN A 6 -14.44 25.65 -2.39
CA ASN A 6 -14.12 27.07 -2.18
C ASN A 6 -13.32 27.26 -0.88
N THR A 7 -13.70 26.59 0.20
CA THR A 7 -12.95 26.59 1.47
C THR A 7 -11.55 26.02 1.28
N ARG A 8 -11.38 24.90 0.57
CA ARG A 8 -10.05 24.36 0.21
C ARG A 8 -9.18 25.40 -0.50
N THR A 9 -9.72 26.09 -1.51
CA THR A 9 -8.98 27.12 -2.26
C THR A 9 -8.55 28.28 -1.36
N ARG A 10 -9.46 28.79 -0.51
CA ARG A 10 -9.14 29.87 0.45
C ARG A 10 -8.13 29.42 1.49
N LEU A 11 -8.27 28.20 2.00
CA LEU A 11 -7.39 27.60 2.99
C LEU A 11 -5.96 27.55 2.46
N LEU A 12 -5.75 26.99 1.26
CA LEU A 12 -4.44 26.94 0.63
C LEU A 12 -3.84 28.34 0.41
N ARG A 13 -4.66 29.32 0.03
CA ARG A 13 -4.20 30.71 -0.12
C ARG A 13 -3.73 31.29 1.20
N HIS A 14 -4.54 31.19 2.26
CA HIS A 14 -4.22 31.76 3.56
C HIS A 14 -3.09 31.02 4.28
N MET A 15 -2.88 29.73 3.99
CA MET A 15 -1.68 29.00 4.44
C MET A 15 -0.40 29.61 3.86
N ARG A 16 -0.36 29.83 2.53
CA ARG A 16 0.76 30.50 1.88
C ARG A 16 0.98 31.90 2.45
N GLU A 17 -0.08 32.71 2.50
CA GLU A 17 0.00 34.08 3.07
C GLU A 17 0.60 34.10 4.49
N TYR A 18 0.26 33.12 5.33
CA TYR A 18 0.78 33.03 6.69
C TYR A 18 2.27 32.65 6.73
N LEU A 19 2.68 31.61 5.98
CA LEU A 19 4.07 31.16 5.95
C LEU A 19 5.00 32.15 5.24
N ASP A 20 4.55 32.74 4.13
CA ASP A 20 5.24 33.82 3.43
C ASP A 20 5.46 35.02 4.38
N GLY A 21 4.44 35.35 5.19
CA GLY A 21 4.52 36.40 6.20
C GLY A 21 5.54 36.12 7.31
N LEU A 22 5.92 34.86 7.51
CA LEU A 22 6.99 34.44 8.42
C LEU A 22 8.36 34.28 7.74
N GLY A 23 8.44 34.55 6.43
CA GLY A 23 9.65 34.49 5.63
C GLY A 23 10.04 33.08 5.19
N PHE A 24 9.09 32.14 5.13
CA PHE A 24 9.34 30.86 4.46
C PHE A 24 9.27 31.03 2.94
N TRP A 25 10.09 30.27 2.23
CA TRP A 25 10.07 30.21 0.77
C TRP A 25 9.27 29.00 0.30
N GLU A 26 8.26 29.22 -0.53
CA GLU A 26 7.64 28.13 -1.30
C GLU A 26 8.65 27.61 -2.33
N VAL A 27 8.87 26.30 -2.33
CA VAL A 27 9.79 25.62 -3.26
C VAL A 27 9.07 24.46 -3.95
N GLU A 28 9.67 23.92 -5.01
CA GLU A 28 9.20 22.72 -5.69
C GLU A 28 10.33 21.69 -5.76
N THR A 29 10.13 20.53 -5.13
CA THR A 29 11.06 19.41 -5.15
C THR A 29 10.60 18.31 -6.13
N PRO A 30 11.46 17.38 -6.54
CA PRO A 30 11.09 16.32 -7.48
C PRO A 30 9.91 15.48 -7.00
N ILE A 31 9.00 15.14 -7.92
CA ILE A 31 7.93 14.15 -7.69
C ILE A 31 8.42 12.73 -7.97
N PHE A 32 9.30 12.57 -8.96
CA PHE A 32 9.96 11.29 -9.26
C PHE A 32 11.27 11.22 -8.51
N HIS A 33 11.37 10.29 -7.56
CA HIS A 33 12.59 10.03 -6.82
C HIS A 33 13.30 8.80 -7.40
N PRO A 34 14.63 8.80 -7.54
CA PRO A 34 15.38 7.58 -7.88
C PRO A 34 15.34 6.56 -6.74
N GLN A 35 15.04 7.01 -5.52
CA GLN A 35 14.87 6.21 -4.31
C GLN A 35 13.83 6.86 -3.42
N TYR A 36 12.84 6.11 -2.97
CA TYR A 36 11.80 6.62 -2.08
C TYR A 36 12.28 6.68 -0.63
N GLY A 37 11.76 7.64 0.14
CA GLY A 37 12.08 7.82 1.56
C GLY A 37 11.32 9.00 2.16
N GLY A 38 11.59 9.32 3.43
CA GLY A 38 10.92 10.39 4.17
C GLY A 38 9.58 9.98 4.81
N ALA A 39 9.09 8.77 4.56
CA ALA A 39 7.96 8.17 5.25
C ALA A 39 8.07 6.64 5.23
N ASN A 40 7.30 5.97 6.10
CA ASN A 40 7.11 4.53 6.07
C ASN A 40 5.83 4.23 5.29
N ALA A 41 5.97 4.08 3.97
CA ALA A 41 4.84 3.88 3.06
C ALA A 41 5.30 3.13 1.82
N LYS A 42 4.39 2.34 1.24
CA LYS A 42 4.67 1.63 -0.02
C LYS A 42 4.63 2.62 -1.19
N PRO A 43 5.67 2.73 -2.02
CA PRO A 43 5.68 3.67 -3.14
C PRO A 43 4.91 3.14 -4.36
N PHE A 44 4.55 4.03 -5.28
CA PHE A 44 4.27 3.68 -6.66
C PHE A 44 5.56 3.69 -7.48
N THR A 45 5.85 2.59 -8.17
CA THR A 45 7.02 2.46 -9.04
C THR A 45 6.67 2.76 -10.49
N THR A 46 7.58 3.43 -11.20
CA THR A 46 7.52 3.68 -12.65
C THR A 46 8.91 3.49 -13.26
N HIS A 47 9.03 3.63 -14.59
CA HIS A 47 10.28 3.40 -15.30
C HIS A 47 10.64 4.57 -16.22
N TYR A 48 11.86 5.08 -16.09
CA TYR A 48 12.37 6.15 -16.94
C TYR A 48 13.17 5.58 -18.13
N ASN A 49 12.45 5.35 -19.24
CA ASN A 49 12.98 4.68 -20.44
C ASN A 49 14.31 5.23 -20.98
N ALA A 50 14.52 6.56 -20.95
CA ALA A 50 15.72 7.17 -21.52
C ALA A 50 16.98 6.90 -20.69
N LEU A 51 16.84 6.72 -19.37
CA LEU A 51 17.93 6.38 -18.46
C LEU A 51 17.98 4.87 -18.16
N GLY A 52 16.95 4.11 -18.55
CA GLY A 52 16.87 2.68 -18.29
C GLY A 52 16.84 2.34 -16.80
N GLN A 53 16.22 3.19 -15.98
CA GLN A 53 16.17 3.02 -14.52
C GLN A 53 14.74 3.17 -13.99
N ASP A 54 14.47 2.51 -12.86
CA ASP A 54 13.23 2.68 -12.14
C ASP A 54 13.23 4.00 -11.36
N MET A 55 12.04 4.57 -11.23
CA MET A 55 11.77 5.78 -10.47
C MET A 55 10.53 5.54 -9.60
N TYR A 56 10.41 6.30 -8.53
CA TYR A 56 9.32 6.17 -7.57
C TYR A 56 8.57 7.49 -7.50
N LEU A 57 7.24 7.45 -7.46
CA LEU A 57 6.49 8.63 -7.03
C LEU A 57 6.78 8.87 -5.55
N ARG A 58 7.08 10.10 -5.18
CA ARG A 58 7.42 10.46 -3.80
C ARG A 58 6.31 10.08 -2.82
N ILE A 59 6.74 9.60 -1.66
CA ILE A 59 5.88 9.25 -0.52
C ILE A 59 5.87 10.35 0.57
N ALA A 60 6.82 11.29 0.48
CA ALA A 60 7.04 12.45 1.32
C ALA A 60 7.96 13.47 0.62
N PHE A 61 8.04 14.70 1.15
CA PHE A 61 8.90 15.79 0.64
C PHE A 61 10.22 15.87 1.40
N GLU A 62 10.20 15.38 2.65
CA GLU A 62 11.15 15.56 3.71
C GLU A 62 12.62 15.53 3.29
N LEU A 63 13.07 14.46 2.63
CA LEU A 63 14.49 14.28 2.34
C LEU A 63 15.03 15.34 1.37
N TYR A 64 14.21 15.85 0.44
CA TYR A 64 14.63 16.91 -0.48
C TYR A 64 14.54 18.30 0.15
N LEU A 65 13.51 18.56 0.97
CA LEU A 65 13.42 19.83 1.69
C LEU A 65 14.58 19.99 2.69
N LYS A 66 14.98 18.91 3.38
CA LYS A 66 16.17 18.90 4.24
C LYS A 66 17.48 19.16 3.47
N ARG A 67 17.61 18.63 2.24
CA ARG A 67 18.76 18.95 1.36
C ARG A 67 18.83 20.46 1.06
N LEU A 68 17.70 21.14 0.88
CA LEU A 68 17.69 22.61 0.72
C LEU A 68 18.16 23.33 1.98
N ILE A 69 17.79 22.83 3.16
CA ILE A 69 18.29 23.38 4.42
C ILE A 69 19.81 23.19 4.55
N SER A 70 20.33 22.00 4.24
CA SER A 70 21.78 21.75 4.14
C SER A 70 22.46 22.68 3.11
N GLY A 71 21.77 22.97 2.01
CA GLY A 71 22.20 23.93 0.98
C GLY A 71 22.13 25.41 1.37
N GLY A 72 21.69 25.74 2.59
CA GLY A 72 21.70 27.10 3.14
C GLY A 72 20.37 27.86 3.08
N TYR A 73 19.27 27.24 2.64
CA TYR A 73 17.95 27.82 2.86
C TYR A 73 17.56 27.67 4.33
N GLU A 74 17.16 28.74 5.02
CA GLU A 74 16.83 28.63 6.45
C GLU A 74 15.36 28.28 6.70
N ARG A 75 14.46 28.60 5.76
CA ARG A 75 13.01 28.43 5.90
C ARG A 75 12.38 28.08 4.56
N VAL A 76 11.90 26.86 4.40
CA VAL A 76 11.25 26.39 3.17
C VAL A 76 9.95 25.68 3.48
N TYR A 77 8.99 25.76 2.56
CA TYR A 77 7.82 24.90 2.56
C TYR A 77 7.49 24.45 1.14
N GLU A 78 6.80 23.32 1.02
CA GLU A 78 6.19 22.91 -0.23
C GLU A 78 4.76 22.43 0.01
N ILE A 79 3.84 22.82 -0.87
CA ILE A 79 2.48 22.28 -0.94
C ILE A 79 2.38 21.49 -2.24
N GLY A 80 2.26 20.17 -2.14
CA GLY A 80 2.22 19.32 -3.33
C GLY A 80 1.53 17.99 -3.08
N ARG A 81 1.76 17.02 -3.97
CA ARG A 81 1.18 15.69 -3.87
C ARG A 81 2.18 14.66 -3.37
N ASP A 82 1.72 13.81 -2.45
CA ASP A 82 2.35 12.53 -2.14
C ASP A 82 1.52 11.37 -2.68
N PHE A 83 2.19 10.26 -2.94
CA PHE A 83 1.61 9.07 -3.54
C PHE A 83 1.97 7.84 -2.71
N ARG A 84 0.99 7.20 -2.10
CA ARG A 84 1.19 5.99 -1.28
C ARG A 84 0.34 4.85 -1.84
N ASN A 85 0.99 3.75 -2.20
CA ASN A 85 0.39 2.58 -2.81
C ASN A 85 -0.24 1.67 -1.74
N GLU A 86 -1.23 2.23 -1.06
CA GLU A 86 -1.90 1.67 0.11
C GLU A 86 -3.41 1.53 -0.13
N GLY A 87 -4.11 0.99 0.87
CA GLY A 87 -5.56 0.89 0.87
C GLY A 87 -6.25 2.26 0.82
N PHE A 88 -7.51 2.24 0.39
CA PHE A 88 -8.36 3.41 0.36
C PHE A 88 -9.43 3.33 1.47
N ASP A 89 -9.61 4.36 2.29
CA ASP A 89 -10.66 4.42 3.32
C ASP A 89 -11.28 5.83 3.51
N ARG A 90 -11.91 6.09 4.67
CA ARG A 90 -12.55 7.39 4.97
C ARG A 90 -11.56 8.54 5.18
N SER A 91 -10.29 8.24 5.42
CA SER A 91 -9.18 9.14 5.73
C SER A 91 -7.97 8.99 4.80
N HIS A 92 -7.89 7.92 4.00
CA HIS A 92 -6.76 7.60 3.14
C HIS A 92 -7.15 7.58 1.66
N SER A 93 -6.29 8.16 0.83
CA SER A 93 -6.36 8.18 -0.63
C SER A 93 -4.95 7.91 -1.17
N PRO A 94 -4.79 7.15 -2.28
CA PRO A 94 -3.47 6.82 -2.81
C PRO A 94 -2.70 8.04 -3.33
N GLU A 95 -3.40 9.12 -3.66
CA GLU A 95 -2.83 10.44 -3.87
C GLU A 95 -3.50 11.44 -2.92
N PHE A 96 -2.71 12.25 -2.23
CA PHE A 96 -3.20 13.25 -1.27
C PHE A 96 -2.22 14.42 -1.17
N THR A 97 -2.76 15.59 -0.84
CA THR A 97 -1.98 16.83 -0.80
C THR A 97 -1.44 17.03 0.61
N MET A 98 -0.14 17.24 0.72
CA MET A 98 0.51 17.64 1.97
C MET A 98 1.04 19.05 1.84
N ILE A 99 1.20 19.70 2.98
CA ILE A 99 2.24 20.69 3.16
C ILE A 99 3.32 20.09 4.06
N GLU A 100 4.57 20.34 3.72
CA GLU A 100 5.70 20.16 4.64
C GLU A 100 6.48 21.47 4.71
N TRP A 101 7.01 21.80 5.89
CA TRP A 101 7.93 22.92 6.03
C TRP A 101 9.04 22.63 7.04
N TYR A 102 10.17 23.28 6.82
CA TYR A 102 11.39 23.12 7.62
C TYR A 102 11.97 24.50 7.95
N GLU A 103 12.34 24.70 9.21
CA GLU A 103 13.00 25.91 9.71
C GLU A 103 14.31 25.53 10.41
N ALA A 104 15.42 26.13 9.97
CA ALA A 104 16.74 25.96 10.58
C ALA A 104 16.85 26.70 11.92
N TYR A 105 17.74 26.20 12.77
CA TYR A 105 18.11 26.71 14.10
C TYR A 105 16.99 26.70 15.14
N VAL A 106 15.98 25.85 14.95
CA VAL A 106 14.85 25.74 15.87
C VAL A 106 14.60 24.29 16.29
N ASP A 107 13.76 24.11 17.30
CA ASP A 107 13.28 22.81 17.76
C ASP A 107 11.76 22.69 17.62
N TYR A 108 11.25 21.50 17.94
CA TYR A 108 9.83 21.18 17.88
C TYR A 108 8.89 22.16 18.62
N HIS A 109 9.36 22.89 19.64
CA HIS A 109 8.55 23.90 20.31
C HIS A 109 8.23 25.09 19.42
N ARG A 110 9.21 25.52 18.63
CA ARG A 110 9.00 26.58 17.63
C ARG A 110 8.05 26.11 16.54
N VAL A 111 8.19 24.86 16.09
CA VAL A 111 7.30 24.29 15.07
C VAL A 111 5.84 24.26 15.58
N MET A 112 5.62 23.86 16.84
CA MET A 112 4.30 23.95 17.49
C MET A 112 3.77 25.39 17.55
N ASP A 113 4.61 26.39 17.89
CA ASP A 113 4.18 27.80 17.93
C ASP A 113 3.74 28.32 16.54
N VAL A 114 4.50 27.99 15.49
CA VAL A 114 4.17 28.36 14.10
C VAL A 114 2.86 27.70 13.68
N THR A 115 2.70 26.40 14.00
CA THR A 115 1.52 25.61 13.65
C THR A 115 0.28 26.10 14.39
N GLU A 116 0.36 26.34 15.70
CA GLU A 116 -0.75 26.90 16.48
C GLU A 116 -1.22 28.25 15.89
N GLY A 117 -0.27 29.12 15.54
CA GLY A 117 -0.57 30.39 14.91
C GLY A 117 -1.21 30.24 13.51
N LEU A 118 -0.78 29.25 12.72
CA LEU A 118 -1.38 28.92 11.43
C LEU A 118 -2.85 28.51 11.58
N PHE A 119 -3.16 27.60 12.50
CA PHE A 119 -4.54 27.16 12.74
C PHE A 119 -5.43 28.30 13.21
N LYS A 120 -4.94 29.16 14.11
CA LYS A 120 -5.64 30.38 14.54
C LYS A 120 -5.88 31.35 13.39
N HIS A 121 -4.87 31.55 12.54
CA HIS A 121 -4.98 32.39 11.34
C HIS A 121 -6.05 31.86 10.38
N LEU A 122 -6.03 30.56 10.08
CA LEU A 122 -7.00 29.92 9.20
C LEU A 122 -8.41 29.97 9.77
N ALA A 123 -8.60 29.71 11.07
CA ALA A 123 -9.90 29.83 11.73
C ALA A 123 -10.49 31.23 11.58
N GLN A 124 -9.68 32.26 11.82
CA GLN A 124 -10.11 33.65 11.66
C GLN A 124 -10.42 34.00 10.20
N LYS A 125 -9.60 33.55 9.24
CA LYS A 125 -9.78 33.89 7.81
C LYS A 125 -10.92 33.14 7.15
N LEU A 126 -11.14 31.88 7.52
CA LEU A 126 -12.15 31.02 6.90
C LEU A 126 -13.52 31.13 7.58
N ASN A 127 -13.53 31.21 8.92
CA ASN A 127 -14.77 31.17 9.69
C ASN A 127 -15.11 32.50 10.35
N GLY A 128 -14.20 33.47 10.36
CA GLY A 128 -14.37 34.75 11.06
C GLY A 128 -14.32 34.65 12.59
N SER A 129 -14.00 33.46 13.12
CA SER A 129 -14.08 33.12 14.54
C SER A 129 -13.04 32.05 14.89
N SER A 130 -12.47 32.12 16.10
CA SER A 130 -11.64 31.05 16.67
C SER A 130 -12.46 29.86 17.18
N LYS A 131 -13.75 30.07 17.43
CA LYS A 131 -14.68 29.02 17.81
C LYS A 131 -15.21 28.29 16.59
N MET A 132 -15.18 26.97 16.64
CA MET A 132 -15.67 26.12 15.57
C MET A 132 -16.32 24.85 16.11
N LYS A 133 -17.16 24.25 15.27
CA LYS A 133 -17.81 22.99 15.57
C LYS A 133 -17.03 21.85 14.93
N ILE A 134 -16.64 20.86 15.73
CA ILE A 134 -15.98 19.62 15.30
C ILE A 134 -16.85 18.47 15.76
N ASP A 135 -17.37 17.71 14.81
CA ASP A 135 -18.50 16.82 15.01
C ASP A 135 -19.65 17.57 15.70
N GLU A 136 -19.98 17.23 16.94
CA GLU A 136 -21.01 17.87 17.76
C GLU A 136 -20.44 18.86 18.80
N LYS A 137 -19.12 18.90 18.96
CA LYS A 137 -18.42 19.63 20.02
C LYS A 137 -18.09 21.06 19.56
N GLU A 138 -18.32 22.04 20.41
CA GLU A 138 -17.85 23.42 20.21
C GLU A 138 -16.46 23.57 20.83
N ILE A 139 -15.49 23.99 20.02
CA ILE A 139 -14.07 24.08 20.40
C ILE A 139 -13.55 25.47 20.09
N ASP A 140 -12.76 26.04 21.00
CA ASP A 140 -12.14 27.35 20.85
C ASP A 140 -10.64 27.23 20.60
N LEU A 141 -10.20 27.66 19.41
CA LEU A 141 -8.79 27.61 19.02
C LEU A 141 -7.96 28.78 19.56
N SER A 142 -8.57 29.81 20.16
CA SER A 142 -7.87 31.07 20.50
C SER A 142 -6.86 30.92 21.65
N GLY A 143 -7.10 29.98 22.56
CA GLY A 143 -6.26 29.71 23.72
C GLY A 143 -4.86 29.23 23.33
N LYS A 144 -3.95 29.21 24.30
CA LYS A 144 -2.66 28.52 24.15
C LYS A 144 -2.90 27.02 24.28
N TRP A 145 -2.40 26.22 23.36
CA TRP A 145 -2.64 24.78 23.40
C TRP A 145 -1.64 24.16 24.39
N PRO A 146 -2.10 23.45 25.43
CA PRO A 146 -1.21 22.79 26.38
C PRO A 146 -0.29 21.80 25.65
N ARG A 147 0.95 21.68 26.13
CA ARG A 147 1.90 20.66 25.73
C ARG A 147 2.00 19.65 26.85
N ILE A 148 1.64 18.40 26.58
CA ILE A 148 1.67 17.31 27.56
C ILE A 148 2.47 16.14 26.99
N THR A 149 3.30 15.52 27.81
CA THR A 149 4.09 14.37 27.34
C THR A 149 3.18 13.15 27.15
N MET A 150 3.55 12.24 26.25
CA MET A 150 2.85 10.96 26.09
C MET A 150 2.76 10.20 27.42
N ASN A 151 3.85 10.20 28.21
CA ASN A 151 3.84 9.59 29.53
C ASN A 151 2.83 10.23 30.49
N ASP A 152 2.78 11.57 30.55
CA ASP A 152 1.87 12.27 31.46
C ASP A 152 0.40 12.07 31.07
N ILE A 153 0.08 12.10 29.77
CA ILE A 153 -1.31 11.90 29.33
C ILE A 153 -1.75 10.45 29.56
N MET A 154 -0.89 9.45 29.31
CA MET A 154 -1.21 8.05 29.60
C MET A 154 -1.35 7.79 31.10
N LYS A 155 -0.49 8.41 31.92
CA LYS A 155 -0.61 8.34 33.38
C LYS A 155 -1.91 8.97 33.88
N LYS A 156 -2.29 10.12 33.33
CA LYS A 156 -3.53 10.81 33.69
C LYS A 156 -4.79 10.04 33.28
N GLU A 157 -4.85 9.56 32.05
CA GLU A 157 -6.08 9.01 31.47
C GLU A 157 -6.23 7.49 31.63
N LEU A 158 -5.13 6.77 31.84
CA LEU A 158 -5.09 5.30 31.96
C LEU A 158 -4.45 4.82 33.28
N GLY A 159 -3.79 5.69 34.04
CA GLY A 159 -3.06 5.30 35.24
C GLY A 159 -1.73 4.59 34.97
N ILE A 160 -1.23 4.63 33.73
CA ILE A 160 -0.01 3.92 33.31
C ILE A 160 1.16 4.89 33.19
N GLU A 161 2.22 4.65 33.96
CA GLU A 161 3.48 5.39 33.84
C GLU A 161 4.45 4.65 32.91
N VAL A 162 4.32 4.88 31.61
CA VAL A 162 4.98 4.11 30.54
C VAL A 162 6.51 4.20 30.55
N GLU A 163 7.07 5.30 31.06
CA GLU A 163 8.52 5.44 31.24
C GLU A 163 9.08 4.35 32.17
N THR A 164 8.33 3.98 33.22
CA THR A 164 8.77 2.99 34.22
C THR A 164 8.11 1.62 34.08
N ALA A 165 7.02 1.51 33.32
CA ALA A 165 6.30 0.25 33.09
C ALA A 165 7.20 -0.82 32.44
N SER A 166 7.00 -2.08 32.81
CA SER A 166 7.67 -3.21 32.15
C SER A 166 6.96 -3.55 30.84
N GLN A 167 7.68 -4.14 29.88
CA GLN A 167 7.06 -4.57 28.62
C GLN A 167 5.93 -5.59 28.85
N GLU A 168 6.11 -6.50 29.81
CA GLU A 168 5.09 -7.50 30.17
C GLU A 168 3.81 -6.83 30.69
N SER A 169 3.93 -5.78 31.50
CA SER A 169 2.76 -5.05 32.01
C SER A 169 1.98 -4.34 30.90
N LEU A 170 2.69 -3.82 29.89
CA LEU A 170 2.07 -3.16 28.74
C LEU A 170 1.40 -4.18 27.80
N LEU A 171 2.02 -5.34 27.59
CA LEU A 171 1.41 -6.45 26.84
C LEU A 171 0.14 -6.99 27.52
N ALA A 172 0.16 -7.09 28.85
CA ALA A 172 -1.02 -7.46 29.64
C ALA A 172 -2.15 -6.43 29.44
N TYR A 173 -1.83 -5.13 29.45
CA TYR A 173 -2.79 -4.07 29.15
C TYR A 173 -3.37 -4.21 27.75
N CYS A 174 -2.54 -4.44 26.72
CA CYS A 174 -3.03 -4.66 25.36
C CYS A 174 -3.98 -5.85 25.27
N THR A 175 -3.66 -6.94 25.97
CA THR A 175 -4.50 -8.15 26.00
C THR A 175 -5.85 -7.87 26.68
N GLU A 176 -5.83 -7.20 27.85
CA GLU A 176 -7.03 -6.85 28.61
C GLU A 176 -7.97 -5.93 27.82
N HIS A 177 -7.40 -4.98 27.07
CA HIS A 177 -8.14 -3.99 26.30
C HIS A 177 -8.36 -4.36 24.82
N SER A 178 -8.01 -5.59 24.42
CA SER A 178 -8.16 -6.07 23.03
C SER A 178 -7.46 -5.18 21.99
N ILE A 179 -6.29 -4.64 22.33
CA ILE A 179 -5.43 -3.88 21.42
C ILE A 179 -4.63 -4.88 20.59
N GLY A 180 -4.86 -4.86 19.27
CA GLY A 180 -4.22 -5.78 18.34
C GLY A 180 -2.73 -5.50 18.18
N LEU A 181 -1.91 -6.52 18.42
CA LEU A 181 -0.47 -6.53 18.12
C LEU A 181 -0.19 -7.66 17.12
N ILE A 182 0.79 -7.46 16.24
CA ILE A 182 1.24 -8.38 15.21
C ILE A 182 2.25 -9.40 15.79
N GLY A 183 2.96 -9.02 16.87
CA GLY A 183 3.96 -9.81 17.56
C GLY A 183 5.39 -9.39 17.20
N GLY A 184 6.25 -9.29 18.21
CA GLY A 184 7.64 -8.86 18.06
C GLY A 184 7.86 -7.35 18.21
N GLU A 185 6.82 -6.62 18.63
CA GLU A 185 6.89 -5.19 18.88
C GLU A 185 7.88 -4.85 19.99
N THR A 186 8.58 -3.74 19.81
CA THR A 186 9.40 -3.14 20.86
C THR A 186 8.52 -2.52 21.94
N LYS A 187 9.09 -2.21 23.12
CA LYS A 187 8.39 -1.48 24.18
C LYS A 187 7.79 -0.16 23.66
N GLY A 188 8.53 0.61 22.84
CA GLY A 188 8.05 1.87 22.28
C GLY A 188 6.85 1.69 21.34
N GLN A 189 6.87 0.66 20.50
CA GLN A 189 5.76 0.32 19.60
C GLN A 189 4.49 -0.09 20.39
N ILE A 190 4.64 -0.83 21.49
CA ILE A 190 3.52 -1.19 22.36
C ILE A 190 2.95 0.06 23.05
N ILE A 191 3.80 0.96 23.55
CA ILE A 191 3.35 2.23 24.15
C ILE A 191 2.52 3.04 23.15
N PHE A 192 3.02 3.18 21.92
CA PHE A 192 2.33 3.92 20.87
C PHE A 192 0.99 3.27 20.50
N ALA A 193 0.93 1.94 20.36
CA ALA A 193 -0.32 1.23 20.08
C ALA A 193 -1.38 1.44 21.18
N ILE A 194 -0.97 1.45 22.46
CA ILE A 194 -1.87 1.77 23.57
C ILE A 194 -2.37 3.20 23.48
N PHE A 195 -1.46 4.14 23.22
CA PHE A 195 -1.80 5.54 23.07
C PHE A 195 -2.83 5.75 21.94
N GLU A 196 -2.54 5.29 20.72
CA GLU A 196 -3.42 5.44 19.55
C GLU A 196 -4.82 4.87 19.78
N HIS A 197 -4.90 3.73 20.48
CA HIS A 197 -6.19 3.09 20.74
C HIS A 197 -7.01 3.82 21.82
N SER A 198 -6.38 4.32 22.88
CA SER A 198 -7.07 4.63 24.14
C SER A 198 -7.12 6.12 24.51
N ILE A 199 -6.33 6.97 23.85
CA ILE A 199 -6.19 8.39 24.22
C ILE A 199 -6.88 9.35 23.25
N PRO A 200 -6.70 9.28 21.91
CA PRO A 200 -7.15 10.32 20.99
C PRO A 200 -8.58 10.81 21.19
N GLU A 201 -9.58 9.91 21.32
CA GLU A 201 -10.98 10.31 21.47
C GLU A 201 -11.29 11.17 22.70
N LYS A 202 -10.43 11.12 23.73
CA LYS A 202 -10.53 11.91 24.98
C LYS A 202 -9.96 13.33 24.83
N LEU A 203 -9.15 13.59 23.80
CA LEU A 203 -8.44 14.86 23.59
C LEU A 203 -9.34 15.89 22.88
N ILE A 204 -10.32 16.43 23.61
CA ILE A 204 -11.35 17.32 23.03
C ILE A 204 -10.82 18.71 22.73
N GLU A 205 -10.22 19.37 23.71
CA GLU A 205 -9.64 20.70 23.54
C GLU A 205 -8.35 20.64 22.73
N PRO A 206 -7.95 21.71 22.04
CA PRO A 206 -6.70 21.75 21.30
C PRO A 206 -5.51 21.46 22.22
N ILE A 207 -4.71 20.45 21.90
CA ILE A 207 -3.60 19.98 22.74
C ILE A 207 -2.46 19.43 21.88
N TRP A 208 -1.24 19.65 22.35
CA TRP A 208 -0.03 19.02 21.81
C TRP A 208 0.34 17.83 22.68
N ILE A 209 0.41 16.64 22.08
CA ILE A 209 1.09 15.50 22.70
C ILE A 209 2.53 15.55 22.24
N ILE A 210 3.47 15.50 23.19
CA ILE A 210 4.91 15.64 22.93
C ILE A 210 5.68 14.46 23.50
N ASP A 211 6.92 14.31 23.05
CA ASP A 211 7.88 13.29 23.47
C ASP A 211 7.36 11.87 23.16
N TYR A 212 7.77 11.32 22.02
CA TYR A 212 7.35 10.00 21.53
C TYR A 212 8.47 8.97 21.73
N PRO A 213 8.15 7.66 21.79
CA PRO A 213 9.17 6.62 21.79
C PRO A 213 10.04 6.68 20.53
N GLU A 214 11.34 6.43 20.70
CA GLU A 214 12.32 6.43 19.59
C GLU A 214 11.96 5.39 18.52
N ASP A 215 11.49 4.22 18.92
CA ASP A 215 11.19 3.08 18.05
C ASP A 215 10.12 3.34 16.97
N VAL A 216 9.29 4.36 17.16
CA VAL A 216 8.20 4.76 16.23
C VAL A 216 8.50 6.07 15.51
N SER A 217 9.71 6.63 15.68
CA SER A 217 10.05 7.99 15.25
C SER A 217 11.43 8.05 14.58
N PRO A 218 11.63 7.35 13.44
CA PRO A 218 12.95 7.10 12.86
C PRO A 218 13.67 8.36 12.36
N LEU A 219 12.96 9.45 12.06
CA LEU A 219 13.55 10.69 11.55
C LEU A 219 13.66 11.80 12.61
N SER A 220 13.12 11.55 13.81
CA SER A 220 13.08 12.55 14.88
C SER A 220 14.33 12.52 15.74
N LYS A 221 14.82 13.69 16.13
CA LYS A 221 15.97 13.85 17.02
C LYS A 221 15.72 13.19 18.37
N ASN A 222 16.75 12.51 18.89
CA ASN A 222 16.74 11.99 20.26
C ASN A 222 16.51 13.10 21.29
N HIS A 223 15.70 12.80 22.29
CA HIS A 223 15.40 13.73 23.36
C HIS A 223 16.66 14.03 24.18
N ARG A 224 16.93 15.32 24.41
CA ARG A 224 18.18 15.81 25.03
C ARG A 224 18.44 15.23 26.43
N SER A 225 17.39 14.88 27.16
CA SER A 225 17.47 14.43 28.55
C SER A 225 16.72 13.13 28.87
N LYS A 226 16.08 12.48 27.89
CA LYS A 226 15.22 11.30 28.11
C LYS A 226 15.62 10.18 27.14
N PRO A 227 16.52 9.27 27.55
CA PRO A 227 16.92 8.15 26.70
C PRO A 227 15.73 7.29 26.25
N GLY A 228 15.70 6.88 24.99
CA GLY A 228 14.60 6.09 24.40
C GLY A 228 13.39 6.90 23.94
N TRP A 229 13.45 8.23 24.05
CA TRP A 229 12.42 9.16 23.59
C TRP A 229 12.99 10.15 22.58
N VAL A 230 12.13 10.74 21.76
CA VAL A 230 12.47 11.74 20.74
C VAL A 230 11.68 13.04 20.91
N GLU A 231 12.21 14.14 20.37
CA GLU A 231 11.54 15.45 20.32
C GLU A 231 10.51 15.49 19.17
N ARG A 232 9.45 14.70 19.27
CA ARG A 232 8.30 14.65 18.34
C ARG A 232 7.03 15.16 19.01
N PHE A 233 6.11 15.67 18.22
CA PHE A 233 4.78 16.06 18.66
C PHE A 233 3.70 15.75 17.62
N GLU A 234 2.49 15.49 18.10
CA GLU A 234 1.28 15.51 17.28
C GLU A 234 0.28 16.51 17.88
N GLY A 235 -0.47 17.17 17.00
CA GLY A 235 -1.56 18.07 17.39
C GLY A 235 -2.89 17.34 17.42
N TYR A 236 -3.67 17.50 18.48
CA TYR A 236 -5.00 16.92 18.62
C TYR A 236 -6.06 18.00 18.88
N ILE A 237 -7.18 17.91 18.15
CA ILE A 237 -8.33 18.78 18.35
C ILE A 237 -9.62 17.97 18.12
N GLY A 238 -10.56 18.03 19.06
CA GLY A 238 -11.84 17.33 18.96
C GLY A 238 -11.72 15.80 18.96
N GLY A 239 -10.61 15.30 19.47
CA GLY A 239 -10.23 13.89 19.52
C GLY A 239 -9.64 13.35 18.22
N LYS A 240 -9.07 14.22 17.38
CA LYS A 240 -8.48 13.85 16.09
C LYS A 240 -7.08 14.44 15.94
N GLU A 241 -6.17 13.64 15.41
CA GLU A 241 -4.84 14.07 15.00
C GLU A 241 -4.95 14.98 13.77
N ILE A 242 -4.32 16.15 13.83
CA ILE A 242 -4.40 17.19 12.77
C ILE A 242 -3.07 17.45 12.08
N CYS A 243 -1.94 17.11 12.71
CA CYS A 243 -0.59 17.30 12.19
C CYS A 243 0.44 16.55 13.05
N ASP A 244 1.61 16.27 12.46
CA ASP A 244 2.74 15.58 13.09
C ASP A 244 4.06 16.27 12.70
N GLY A 245 4.94 16.50 13.67
CA GLY A 245 6.21 17.19 13.47
C GLY A 245 7.22 16.94 14.59
N TRP A 246 8.47 17.37 14.40
CA TRP A 246 9.56 17.06 15.33
C TRP A 246 10.76 18.00 15.16
N SER A 247 11.69 17.92 16.11
CA SER A 247 13.06 18.36 15.90
C SER A 247 13.74 17.33 15.01
N GLU A 248 14.37 17.77 13.94
CA GLU A 248 14.95 16.85 12.95
C GLU A 248 16.22 16.18 13.46
N LEU A 249 16.39 14.89 13.11
CA LEU A 249 17.66 14.22 13.24
C LEU A 249 18.63 14.79 12.19
N THR A 250 19.72 15.39 12.65
CA THR A 250 20.72 16.04 11.79
C THR A 250 22.09 15.38 11.88
N ASP A 251 22.22 14.30 12.66
CA ASP A 251 23.45 13.52 12.78
C ASP A 251 23.46 12.42 11.70
N PRO A 252 24.38 12.48 10.71
CA PRO A 252 24.42 11.52 9.60
C PRO A 252 24.73 10.09 10.07
N MET A 253 25.52 9.93 11.13
CA MET A 253 25.90 8.60 11.63
C MET A 253 24.70 7.91 12.29
N ILE A 254 23.95 8.66 13.09
CA ILE A 254 22.72 8.14 13.70
C ILE A 254 21.67 7.87 12.62
N GLN A 255 21.51 8.77 11.64
CA GLN A 255 20.55 8.59 10.55
C GLN A 255 20.86 7.33 9.72
N ARG A 256 22.13 7.09 9.40
CA ARG A 256 22.56 5.84 8.74
C ARG A 256 22.17 4.62 9.56
N GLN A 257 22.48 4.62 10.86
CA GLN A 257 22.15 3.51 11.74
C GLN A 257 20.64 3.23 11.75
N ARG A 258 19.80 4.28 11.71
CA ARG A 258 18.34 4.13 11.67
C ARG A 258 17.85 3.57 10.34
N PHE A 259 18.36 4.04 9.20
CA PHE A 259 18.02 3.44 7.90
C PHE A 259 18.42 1.97 7.84
N GLU A 260 19.62 1.62 8.30
CA GLU A 260 20.05 0.22 8.35
C GLU A 260 19.17 -0.63 9.29
N ASN A 261 18.77 -0.08 10.43
CA ASN A 261 17.90 -0.76 11.39
C ASN A 261 16.51 -0.99 10.79
N ASP A 262 15.93 -0.01 10.09
CA ASP A 262 14.63 -0.17 9.41
C ASP A 262 14.70 -1.24 8.30
N GLN A 263 15.80 -1.31 7.54
CA GLN A 263 15.99 -2.37 6.54
C GLN A 263 16.20 -3.77 7.16
N LYS A 264 16.84 -3.84 8.34
CA LYS A 264 17.12 -5.08 9.09
C LYS A 264 15.92 -5.58 9.88
N ALA A 265 15.07 -4.67 10.37
CA ALA A 265 13.85 -5.01 11.09
C ALA A 265 12.99 -5.92 10.20
N SER A 266 12.92 -7.19 10.58
CA SER A 266 12.32 -8.29 9.82
C SER A 266 10.80 -8.17 9.74
N ARG A 267 10.29 -7.15 9.04
CA ARG A 267 8.91 -7.16 8.55
C ARG A 267 8.87 -8.17 7.41
N LYS A 268 7.99 -9.18 7.52
CA LYS A 268 7.78 -10.19 6.46
C LYS A 268 7.49 -9.55 5.09
N ASP A 269 7.00 -8.31 5.09
CA ASP A 269 6.86 -7.45 3.94
C ASP A 269 7.70 -6.17 4.15
N LYS A 270 8.84 -6.07 3.45
CA LYS A 270 9.73 -4.90 3.52
C LYS A 270 9.24 -3.71 2.68
N SER A 271 8.04 -3.78 2.10
CA SER A 271 7.59 -2.80 1.10
C SER A 271 7.38 -1.38 1.62
N GLU A 272 7.30 -1.17 2.94
CA GLU A 272 7.20 0.15 3.59
C GLU A 272 8.49 0.62 4.25
N ALA A 273 9.55 -0.22 4.27
CA ALA A 273 10.79 0.12 4.95
C ALA A 273 11.53 1.24 4.22
N GLN A 274 12.08 2.20 4.99
CA GLN A 274 12.92 3.24 4.41
C GLN A 274 14.18 2.64 3.79
N GLN A 275 14.60 3.22 2.68
CA GLN A 275 15.80 2.83 1.99
C GLN A 275 16.99 3.67 2.49
N VAL A 276 18.19 3.07 2.57
CA VAL A 276 19.42 3.80 2.89
C VAL A 276 19.75 4.76 1.75
N ASP A 277 19.42 6.04 1.91
CA ASP A 277 19.67 7.08 0.91
C ASP A 277 21.06 7.68 1.11
N GLU A 278 22.03 7.16 0.35
CA GLU A 278 23.44 7.59 0.42
C GLU A 278 23.64 9.05 0.02
N ASP A 279 22.83 9.56 -0.92
CA ASP A 279 22.90 10.97 -1.33
C ASP A 279 22.37 11.89 -0.22
N PHE A 280 21.31 11.48 0.48
CA PHE A 280 20.80 12.22 1.63
C PHE A 280 21.82 12.23 2.78
N LEU A 281 22.42 11.09 3.10
CA LEU A 281 23.46 11.00 4.13
C LEU A 281 24.66 11.88 3.77
N THR A 282 25.09 11.87 2.51
CA THR A 282 26.15 12.75 2.01
C THR A 282 25.77 14.23 2.18
N SER A 283 24.52 14.61 1.90
CA SER A 283 24.03 15.98 2.14
C SER A 283 24.06 16.37 3.62
N MET A 284 23.77 15.44 4.53
CA MET A 284 23.88 15.67 5.97
C MET A 284 25.35 15.88 6.40
N GLU A 285 26.28 15.12 5.82
CA GLU A 285 27.72 15.19 6.10
C GLU A 285 28.36 16.53 5.71
N PHE A 286 27.81 17.24 4.73
CA PHE A 286 28.23 18.61 4.39
C PHE A 286 27.90 19.65 5.47
N GLY A 287 27.02 19.31 6.42
CA GLY A 287 26.65 20.15 7.55
C GLY A 287 25.16 20.51 7.52
N MET A 288 24.36 19.69 8.20
CA MET A 288 22.94 19.95 8.39
C MET A 288 22.71 20.69 9.73
N PRO A 289 22.20 21.94 9.74
CA PRO A 289 21.97 22.67 10.98
C PRO A 289 20.84 22.02 11.79
N PRO A 290 20.82 22.17 13.13
CA PRO A 290 19.65 21.82 13.93
C PRO A 290 18.41 22.48 13.33
N MET A 291 17.32 21.76 13.17
CA MET A 291 16.11 22.28 12.54
C MET A 291 14.87 21.59 13.10
N GLY A 292 13.70 22.17 12.84
CA GLY A 292 12.41 21.56 13.09
C GLY A 292 11.58 21.46 11.81
N GLY A 293 10.80 20.40 11.70
CA GLY A 293 9.93 20.13 10.56
C GLY A 293 8.56 19.58 10.98
N ILE A 294 7.63 19.60 10.04
CA ILE A 294 6.24 19.13 10.22
C ILE A 294 5.60 18.84 8.88
N GLY A 295 4.71 17.85 8.87
CA GLY A 295 3.81 17.54 7.77
C GLY A 295 2.34 17.74 8.16
N ILE A 296 1.54 18.31 7.25
CA ILE A 296 0.10 18.45 7.42
C ILE A 296 -0.64 17.98 6.16
N GLY A 297 -1.53 17.00 6.34
CA GLY A 297 -2.45 16.56 5.28
C GLY A 297 -3.51 17.62 5.00
N ILE A 298 -3.45 18.22 3.80
CA ILE A 298 -4.40 19.26 3.40
C ILE A 298 -5.82 18.71 3.33
N GLU A 299 -6.04 17.48 2.86
CA GLU A 299 -7.38 16.89 2.88
C GLU A 299 -7.94 16.80 4.30
N ARG A 300 -7.15 16.31 5.28
CA ARG A 300 -7.55 16.25 6.70
C ARG A 300 -7.84 17.65 7.25
N LEU A 301 -7.03 18.64 6.89
CA LEU A 301 -7.21 20.03 7.32
C LEU A 301 -8.50 20.64 6.73
N VAL A 302 -8.83 20.37 5.47
CA VAL A 302 -10.11 20.80 4.88
C VAL A 302 -11.28 20.05 5.51
N MET A 303 -11.16 18.75 5.78
CA MET A 303 -12.18 17.97 6.53
C MET A 303 -12.47 18.64 7.89
N PHE A 304 -11.41 19.05 8.59
CA PHE A 304 -11.49 19.77 9.86
C PHE A 304 -12.22 21.11 9.74
N PHE A 305 -11.78 22.02 8.85
CA PHE A 305 -12.42 23.34 8.71
C PHE A 305 -13.83 23.30 8.11
N THR A 306 -14.19 22.23 7.42
CA THR A 306 -15.54 22.04 6.85
C THR A 306 -16.42 21.10 7.68
N ASN A 307 -15.91 20.59 8.82
CA ASN A 307 -16.54 19.57 9.66
C ASN A 307 -17.16 18.42 8.84
N THR A 308 -16.39 17.89 7.88
CA THR A 308 -16.82 16.86 6.94
C THR A 308 -15.80 15.72 6.91
N TRP A 309 -16.05 14.65 7.67
CA TRP A 309 -15.11 13.54 7.91
C TRP A 309 -15.19 12.42 6.87
N ALA A 310 -14.97 12.80 5.61
CA ALA A 310 -14.80 11.88 4.50
C ALA A 310 -13.84 12.47 3.46
N ILE A 311 -12.64 11.90 3.33
CA ILE A 311 -11.60 12.40 2.42
C ILE A 311 -12.08 12.52 0.97
N ARG A 312 -12.94 11.59 0.52
CA ARG A 312 -13.56 11.63 -0.82
C ARG A 312 -14.32 12.91 -1.09
N GLU A 313 -14.90 13.54 -0.07
CA GLU A 313 -15.66 14.77 -0.22
C GLU A 313 -14.77 16.02 -0.30
N MET A 314 -13.46 15.86 -0.05
CA MET A 314 -12.44 16.92 -0.15
C MET A 314 -11.61 16.84 -1.43
N MET A 315 -11.85 15.82 -2.26
CA MET A 315 -11.20 15.62 -3.55
C MET A 315 -12.21 15.84 -4.67
N LEU A 316 -11.87 16.66 -5.66
CA LEU A 316 -12.75 16.91 -6.82
C LEU A 316 -12.97 15.61 -7.61
N PHE A 317 -11.91 14.81 -7.72
CA PHE A 317 -11.89 13.54 -8.44
C PHE A 317 -11.16 12.51 -7.57
N PRO A 318 -11.82 11.94 -6.54
CA PRO A 318 -11.19 10.88 -5.75
C PRO A 318 -10.93 9.66 -6.63
N THR A 319 -9.88 8.89 -6.31
CA THR A 319 -9.62 7.62 -6.98
C THR A 319 -10.81 6.69 -6.77
N LEU A 320 -11.49 6.36 -7.86
CA LEU A 320 -12.60 5.40 -7.85
C LEU A 320 -12.11 4.08 -8.40
N LYS A 321 -12.65 2.98 -7.86
CA LYS A 321 -12.55 1.69 -8.55
C LYS A 321 -13.12 1.91 -9.96
N LYS A 322 -12.37 1.49 -10.97
CA LYS A 322 -12.81 1.57 -12.36
C LYS A 322 -14.23 1.01 -12.45
N LEU A 323 -15.15 1.80 -12.98
CA LEU A 323 -16.46 1.29 -13.34
C LEU A 323 -16.20 0.15 -14.34
N VAL A 324 -16.67 -1.05 -14.01
CA VAL A 324 -16.74 -2.12 -15.00
C VAL A 324 -17.78 -1.64 -16.01
N SER A 325 -17.34 -0.93 -17.03
CA SER A 325 -18.19 -0.70 -18.19
C SER A 325 -18.50 -2.08 -18.75
N GLU A 326 -19.76 -2.53 -18.69
CA GLU A 326 -20.26 -3.46 -19.68
C GLU A 326 -19.99 -2.81 -21.03
N GLN A 327 -18.90 -3.21 -21.68
CA GLN A 327 -18.60 -2.74 -23.02
C GLN A 327 -19.68 -3.30 -23.93
N VAL A 328 -20.69 -2.49 -24.21
CA VAL A 328 -21.43 -2.60 -25.47
C VAL A 328 -20.37 -2.45 -26.56
N GLY A 329 -20.21 -3.51 -27.36
CA GLY A 329 -19.13 -3.66 -28.32
C GLY A 329 -18.88 -2.40 -29.14
N HIS A 330 -17.79 -1.71 -28.82
CA HIS A 330 -17.06 -0.85 -29.74
C HIS A 330 -15.61 -1.29 -29.66
N GLN A 331 -15.17 -2.00 -30.70
CA GLN A 331 -13.77 -2.32 -30.94
C GLN A 331 -13.01 -0.99 -31.09
N ALA A 332 -12.34 -0.56 -30.01
CA ALA A 332 -11.27 0.42 -30.11
C ALA A 332 -10.08 -0.25 -30.82
N PRO A 333 -9.32 0.48 -31.66
CA PRO A 333 -8.18 -0.08 -32.36
C PRO A 333 -7.16 -0.61 -31.35
N VAL A 334 -6.79 -1.88 -31.52
CA VAL A 334 -5.78 -2.58 -30.72
C VAL A 334 -4.46 -1.83 -30.85
N ALA A 335 -4.02 -1.17 -29.78
CA ALA A 335 -2.66 -0.68 -29.70
C ALA A 335 -1.71 -1.89 -29.78
N PRO A 336 -0.60 -1.82 -30.53
CA PRO A 336 0.33 -2.93 -30.63
C PRO A 336 0.86 -3.27 -29.23
N VAL A 337 0.65 -4.53 -28.82
CA VAL A 337 1.17 -5.11 -27.59
C VAL A 337 2.68 -4.88 -27.59
N LYS A 338 3.18 -4.01 -26.70
CA LYS A 338 4.62 -3.89 -26.47
C LYS A 338 5.07 -5.22 -25.86
N GLN A 339 5.80 -6.02 -26.61
CA GLN A 339 6.40 -7.26 -26.12
C GLN A 339 7.29 -6.92 -24.92
N ASN A 340 7.12 -7.65 -23.81
CA ASN A 340 8.07 -7.63 -22.71
C ASN A 340 9.41 -8.18 -23.24
N PRO A 341 10.50 -7.39 -23.31
CA PRO A 341 11.77 -7.86 -23.87
C PRO A 341 12.42 -8.98 -23.05
N TYR A 342 11.92 -9.25 -21.85
CA TYR A 342 12.40 -10.28 -20.94
C TYR A 342 11.61 -11.60 -21.00
N SER A 343 10.48 -11.64 -21.72
CA SER A 343 9.63 -12.83 -21.82
C SER A 343 9.66 -13.42 -23.23
N ILE A 344 9.55 -14.75 -23.33
CA ILE A 344 9.29 -15.43 -24.59
C ILE A 344 7.93 -15.01 -25.18
N THR A 345 7.77 -15.13 -26.50
CA THR A 345 6.49 -14.87 -27.17
C THR A 345 5.49 -15.99 -26.94
N ARG A 346 4.20 -15.71 -27.16
CA ARG A 346 3.15 -16.73 -27.08
C ARG A 346 3.36 -17.86 -28.09
N GLU A 347 3.88 -17.57 -29.28
CA GLU A 347 4.20 -18.58 -30.29
C GLU A 347 5.31 -19.53 -29.81
N GLN A 348 6.35 -18.99 -29.15
CA GLN A 348 7.39 -19.80 -28.52
C GLN A 348 6.81 -20.67 -27.39
N ALA A 349 5.94 -20.08 -26.55
CA ALA A 349 5.26 -20.81 -25.48
C ALA A 349 4.40 -21.95 -26.00
N LEU A 350 3.59 -21.71 -27.04
CA LEU A 350 2.72 -22.71 -27.65
C LEU A 350 3.53 -23.82 -28.34
N THR A 351 4.71 -23.49 -28.88
CA THR A 351 5.64 -24.48 -29.43
C THR A 351 6.17 -25.37 -28.30
N LEU A 352 6.60 -24.77 -27.18
CA LEU A 352 7.06 -25.49 -26.01
C LEU A 352 5.97 -26.41 -25.41
N VAL A 353 4.72 -25.93 -25.32
CA VAL A 353 3.56 -26.76 -24.90
C VAL A 353 3.41 -27.99 -25.78
N LYS A 354 3.50 -27.84 -27.11
CA LYS A 354 3.37 -28.95 -28.07
C LYS A 354 4.55 -29.92 -28.03
N GLU A 355 5.73 -29.44 -27.66
CA GLU A 355 6.94 -30.26 -27.54
C GLU A 355 7.01 -31.05 -26.24
N LYS A 356 6.56 -30.46 -25.13
CA LYS A 356 6.71 -31.02 -23.78
C LYS A 356 5.51 -31.86 -23.33
N LEU A 357 4.30 -31.54 -23.78
CA LEU A 357 3.10 -32.30 -23.44
C LEU A 357 2.78 -33.34 -24.52
N THR A 358 2.71 -34.61 -24.10
CA THR A 358 2.38 -35.74 -24.97
C THR A 358 0.88 -36.03 -25.00
N SER A 359 0.16 -35.67 -23.93
CA SER A 359 -1.28 -35.90 -23.80
C SER A 359 -2.11 -34.76 -24.41
N PRO A 360 -3.02 -35.03 -25.36
CA PRO A 360 -3.95 -34.03 -25.86
C PRO A 360 -4.84 -33.43 -24.77
N HIS A 361 -5.05 -34.15 -23.67
CA HIS A 361 -5.81 -33.64 -22.53
C HIS A 361 -5.04 -32.54 -21.78
N LEU A 362 -3.73 -32.72 -21.57
CA LEU A 362 -2.89 -31.73 -20.89
C LEU A 362 -2.75 -30.46 -21.74
N VAL A 363 -2.60 -30.61 -23.06
CA VAL A 363 -2.59 -29.44 -23.97
C VAL A 363 -3.89 -28.64 -23.86
N LYS A 364 -5.05 -29.33 -23.83
CA LYS A 364 -6.34 -28.66 -23.63
C LYS A 364 -6.48 -28.03 -22.25
N HIS A 365 -5.91 -28.65 -21.23
CA HIS A 365 -5.87 -28.08 -19.88
C HIS A 365 -5.04 -26.79 -19.86
N SER A 366 -3.83 -26.78 -20.43
CA SER A 366 -3.02 -25.56 -20.57
C SER A 366 -3.75 -24.45 -21.32
N LEU A 367 -4.48 -24.78 -22.39
CA LEU A 367 -5.31 -23.81 -23.13
C LEU A 367 -6.50 -23.31 -22.28
N ALA A 368 -7.13 -24.18 -21.50
CA ALA A 368 -8.23 -23.80 -20.61
C ALA A 368 -7.75 -22.88 -19.48
N VAL A 369 -6.60 -23.16 -18.87
CA VAL A 369 -6.01 -22.31 -17.82
C VAL A 369 -5.48 -21.01 -18.41
N GLU A 370 -4.90 -21.01 -19.62
CA GLU A 370 -4.58 -19.77 -20.35
C GLU A 370 -5.82 -18.88 -20.49
N ALA A 371 -6.95 -19.43 -20.93
CA ALA A 371 -8.19 -18.68 -21.09
C ALA A 371 -8.74 -18.20 -19.74
N ALA A 372 -8.73 -19.05 -18.72
CA ALA A 372 -9.15 -18.70 -17.36
C ALA A 372 -8.33 -17.52 -16.81
N MET A 373 -7.00 -17.60 -16.95
CA MET A 373 -6.08 -16.56 -16.50
C MET A 373 -6.27 -15.24 -17.26
N LYS A 374 -6.51 -15.27 -18.58
CA LYS A 374 -6.91 -14.06 -19.34
C LYS A 374 -8.23 -13.48 -18.84
N GLY A 375 -9.21 -14.33 -18.55
CA GLY A 375 -10.48 -13.94 -17.93
C GLY A 375 -10.30 -13.20 -16.60
N LEU A 376 -9.47 -13.77 -15.72
CA LEU A 376 -9.18 -13.20 -14.42
C LEU A 376 -8.32 -11.94 -14.53
N ALA A 377 -7.38 -11.88 -15.47
CA ALA A 377 -6.63 -10.66 -15.78
C ALA A 377 -7.56 -9.53 -16.20
N ARG A 378 -8.52 -9.80 -17.10
CA ARG A 378 -9.57 -8.83 -17.49
C ARG A 378 -10.40 -8.37 -16.29
N HIS A 379 -10.74 -9.29 -15.39
CA HIS A 379 -11.50 -8.97 -14.18
C HIS A 379 -10.72 -8.06 -13.23
N PHE A 380 -9.43 -8.34 -13.03
CA PHE A 380 -8.58 -7.60 -12.09
C PHE A 380 -7.85 -6.41 -12.70
N GLY A 381 -7.91 -6.22 -14.02
CA GLY A 381 -7.12 -5.21 -14.73
C GLY A 381 -5.64 -5.57 -14.85
N GLY A 382 -5.30 -6.86 -14.84
CA GLY A 382 -3.95 -7.37 -15.07
C GLY A 382 -3.59 -7.47 -16.55
N ASP A 383 -2.31 -7.77 -16.83
CA ASP A 383 -1.82 -8.02 -18.18
C ASP A 383 -2.29 -9.39 -18.69
N GLU A 384 -3.29 -9.39 -19.58
CA GLU A 384 -3.84 -10.61 -20.21
C GLU A 384 -2.77 -11.47 -20.89
N SER A 385 -1.76 -10.84 -21.48
CA SER A 385 -0.68 -11.56 -22.16
C SER A 385 0.16 -12.32 -21.13
N ARG A 386 0.60 -11.66 -20.06
CA ARG A 386 1.41 -12.30 -19.01
C ARG A 386 0.62 -13.36 -18.24
N TRP A 387 -0.61 -13.06 -17.84
CA TRP A 387 -1.44 -14.01 -17.09
C TRP A 387 -1.78 -15.23 -17.95
N GLY A 388 -2.13 -14.99 -19.22
CA GLY A 388 -2.35 -16.08 -20.17
C GLY A 388 -1.11 -16.94 -20.38
N MET A 389 0.07 -16.33 -20.49
CA MET A 389 1.36 -17.03 -20.60
C MET A 389 1.63 -17.92 -19.38
N VAL A 390 1.42 -17.42 -18.17
CA VAL A 390 1.54 -18.19 -16.93
C VAL A 390 0.57 -19.38 -16.95
N GLY A 391 -0.71 -19.16 -17.28
CA GLY A 391 -1.69 -20.24 -17.39
C GLY A 391 -1.38 -21.27 -18.48
N LEU A 392 -0.82 -20.83 -19.60
CA LEU A 392 -0.41 -21.71 -20.70
C LEU A 392 0.77 -22.62 -20.31
N LEU A 393 1.69 -22.10 -19.49
CA LEU A 393 2.97 -22.73 -19.23
C LEU A 393 3.05 -23.50 -17.90
N HIS A 394 2.18 -23.21 -16.92
CA HIS A 394 2.36 -23.71 -15.55
C HIS A 394 2.62 -25.22 -15.43
N ASP A 395 1.88 -26.02 -16.21
CA ASP A 395 1.86 -27.50 -16.14
C ASP A 395 2.60 -28.22 -17.26
N ILE A 396 3.39 -27.52 -18.08
CA ILE A 396 4.03 -28.15 -19.26
C ILE A 396 5.04 -29.24 -18.90
N ASP A 397 5.53 -29.26 -17.65
CA ASP A 397 6.45 -30.28 -17.15
C ASP A 397 5.75 -31.50 -16.54
N TRP A 398 4.42 -31.51 -16.43
CA TRP A 398 3.67 -32.55 -15.72
C TRP A 398 3.97 -33.97 -16.22
N ASP A 399 4.06 -34.17 -17.53
CA ASP A 399 4.40 -35.48 -18.12
C ASP A 399 5.79 -36.00 -17.66
N ALA A 400 6.72 -35.09 -17.36
CA ALA A 400 8.07 -35.41 -16.90
C ALA A 400 8.21 -35.47 -15.37
N THR A 401 7.32 -34.81 -14.61
CA THR A 401 7.49 -34.60 -13.16
C THR A 401 6.39 -35.23 -12.30
N LYS A 402 5.32 -35.81 -12.87
CA LYS A 402 4.21 -36.42 -12.12
C LYS A 402 4.62 -37.47 -11.06
N ASP A 403 5.75 -38.15 -11.27
CA ASP A 403 6.29 -39.16 -10.33
C ASP A 403 7.30 -38.57 -9.34
N VAL A 404 7.64 -37.27 -9.47
CA VAL A 404 8.61 -36.52 -8.66
C VAL A 404 8.05 -35.11 -8.34
N PRO A 405 7.02 -35.00 -7.46
CA PRO A 405 6.23 -33.78 -7.30
C PRO A 405 6.99 -32.54 -6.84
N ASP A 406 8.15 -32.70 -6.19
CA ASP A 406 9.02 -31.59 -5.76
C ASP A 406 9.77 -30.90 -6.93
N GLN A 407 9.80 -31.54 -8.10
CA GLN A 407 10.39 -31.03 -9.34
C GLN A 407 9.37 -30.36 -10.27
N HIS A 408 8.07 -30.59 -10.05
CA HIS A 408 7.01 -29.94 -10.81
C HIS A 408 7.04 -28.42 -10.57
N ALA A 409 6.76 -27.66 -11.64
CA ALA A 409 7.00 -26.23 -11.82
C ALA A 409 8.48 -25.82 -11.97
N LYS A 410 9.42 -26.45 -11.25
CA LYS A 410 10.86 -26.14 -11.38
C LYS A 410 11.40 -26.52 -12.74
N GLN A 411 10.94 -27.65 -13.29
CA GLN A 411 11.38 -28.10 -14.61
C GLN A 411 10.84 -27.19 -15.73
N THR A 412 9.61 -26.68 -15.60
CA THR A 412 9.08 -25.62 -16.48
C THR A 412 9.99 -24.39 -16.48
N VAL A 413 10.35 -23.86 -15.31
CA VAL A 413 11.23 -22.68 -15.20
C VAL A 413 12.62 -22.95 -15.76
N ALA A 414 13.16 -24.16 -15.60
CA ALA A 414 14.44 -24.54 -16.19
C ALA A 414 14.41 -24.46 -17.73
N TRP A 415 13.36 -24.99 -18.38
CA TRP A 415 13.21 -24.89 -19.83
C TRP A 415 13.02 -23.45 -20.31
N LEU A 416 12.30 -22.62 -19.55
CA LEU A 416 12.13 -21.20 -19.87
C LEU A 416 13.46 -20.44 -19.82
N LYS A 417 14.31 -20.71 -18.82
CA LYS A 417 15.66 -20.13 -18.72
C LYS A 417 16.56 -20.57 -19.88
N GLU A 418 16.47 -21.82 -20.32
CA GLU A 418 17.20 -22.32 -21.51
C GLU A 418 16.80 -21.58 -22.80
N LEU A 419 15.54 -21.15 -22.90
CA LEU A 419 15.04 -20.32 -24.00
C LEU A 419 15.37 -18.82 -23.85
N GLY A 420 16.14 -18.45 -22.82
CA GLY A 420 16.51 -17.06 -22.54
C GLY A 420 15.40 -16.22 -21.90
N ASN A 421 14.34 -16.84 -21.37
CA ASN A 421 13.33 -16.13 -20.58
C ASN A 421 13.96 -15.62 -19.28
N THR A 422 13.78 -14.33 -19.02
CA THR A 422 14.26 -13.64 -17.81
C THR A 422 13.13 -12.90 -17.07
N ASP A 423 11.86 -13.20 -17.39
CA ASP A 423 10.69 -12.68 -16.69
C ASP A 423 10.51 -13.41 -15.35
N LEU A 424 11.08 -12.83 -14.29
CA LEU A 424 11.05 -13.41 -12.94
C LEU A 424 9.64 -13.52 -12.37
N GLU A 425 8.74 -12.56 -12.65
CA GLU A 425 7.34 -12.66 -12.20
C GLU A 425 6.62 -13.86 -12.82
N LEU A 426 6.87 -14.13 -14.11
CA LEU A 426 6.33 -15.32 -14.76
C LEU A 426 6.89 -16.60 -14.13
N HIS A 427 8.18 -16.63 -13.81
CA HIS A 427 8.80 -17.78 -13.15
C HIS A 427 8.25 -18.02 -11.75
N ASP A 428 8.15 -16.97 -10.93
CA ASP A 428 7.64 -17.05 -9.56
C ASP A 428 6.17 -17.48 -9.54
N ALA A 429 5.37 -16.98 -10.49
CA ALA A 429 3.99 -17.40 -10.67
C ALA A 429 3.86 -18.90 -10.96
N ILE A 430 4.66 -19.41 -11.89
CA ILE A 430 4.72 -20.84 -12.18
C ILE A 430 5.22 -21.61 -10.96
N LEU A 431 6.24 -21.17 -10.24
CA LEU A 431 6.74 -21.91 -9.07
C LEU A 431 5.71 -22.00 -7.93
N SER A 432 5.01 -20.90 -7.64
CA SER A 432 4.11 -20.83 -6.49
C SER A 432 2.89 -21.75 -6.58
N HIS A 433 2.45 -22.18 -7.77
CA HIS A 433 1.26 -23.02 -7.87
C HIS A 433 1.47 -24.41 -7.26
N ASN A 434 2.73 -24.87 -7.20
CA ASN A 434 3.14 -26.14 -6.60
C ASN A 434 3.85 -25.98 -5.22
N HIS A 435 3.60 -24.87 -4.51
CA HIS A 435 4.26 -24.54 -3.23
C HIS A 435 4.19 -25.63 -2.16
N HIS A 436 3.15 -26.48 -2.15
CA HIS A 436 3.00 -27.59 -1.21
C HIS A 436 4.06 -28.69 -1.35
N HIS A 437 4.74 -28.76 -2.50
CA HIS A 437 5.66 -29.86 -2.83
C HIS A 437 7.06 -29.39 -3.18
N ASN A 438 7.21 -28.22 -3.79
CA ASN A 438 8.50 -27.75 -4.29
C ASN A 438 9.29 -26.90 -3.27
N GLY A 439 8.70 -26.54 -2.12
CA GLY A 439 9.36 -25.75 -1.07
C GLY A 439 9.43 -24.25 -1.36
N GLU A 440 8.75 -23.79 -2.40
CA GLU A 440 8.61 -22.37 -2.75
C GLU A 440 7.52 -21.71 -1.89
N GLY A 441 7.52 -20.37 -1.82
CA GLY A 441 6.55 -19.62 -1.02
C GLY A 441 5.09 -19.77 -1.48
N GLU A 442 4.15 -19.59 -0.55
CA GLU A 442 2.72 -19.56 -0.91
C GLU A 442 2.40 -18.43 -1.92
N PRO A 443 1.39 -18.62 -2.78
CA PRO A 443 0.89 -17.60 -3.71
C PRO A 443 0.66 -16.23 -3.05
N SER A 444 1.50 -15.26 -3.39
CA SER A 444 1.61 -13.96 -2.74
C SER A 444 0.98 -12.86 -3.59
N SER A 445 1.26 -12.83 -4.90
CA SER A 445 0.68 -11.85 -5.83
C SER A 445 -0.74 -12.22 -6.28
N GLN A 446 -1.46 -11.26 -6.87
CA GLN A 446 -2.81 -11.52 -7.38
C GLN A 446 -2.81 -12.52 -8.54
N MET A 447 -1.78 -12.51 -9.39
CA MET A 447 -1.62 -13.45 -10.51
C MET A 447 -1.33 -14.87 -9.99
N GLU A 448 -0.45 -15.01 -9.01
CA GLU A 448 -0.15 -16.31 -8.35
C GLU A 448 -1.41 -16.91 -7.72
N ARG A 449 -2.16 -16.11 -6.96
CA ARG A 449 -3.42 -16.55 -6.33
C ARG A 449 -4.49 -16.89 -7.37
N ALA A 450 -4.51 -16.17 -8.49
CA ALA A 450 -5.43 -16.46 -9.60
C ALA A 450 -5.09 -17.81 -10.24
N LEU A 451 -3.83 -18.06 -10.59
CA LEU A 451 -3.38 -19.34 -11.13
C LEU A 451 -3.75 -20.48 -10.17
N TYR A 452 -3.31 -20.36 -8.92
CA TYR A 452 -3.51 -21.38 -7.90
C TYR A 452 -4.99 -21.74 -7.69
N THR A 453 -5.89 -20.77 -7.69
CA THR A 453 -7.32 -21.05 -7.46
C THR A 453 -8.08 -21.48 -8.72
N CYS A 454 -7.64 -21.04 -9.91
CA CYS A 454 -8.38 -21.27 -11.16
C CYS A 454 -8.01 -22.59 -11.84
N ASP A 455 -6.81 -23.09 -11.62
CA ASP A 455 -6.29 -24.34 -12.18
C ASP A 455 -7.30 -25.49 -11.98
N GLU A 456 -7.56 -25.85 -10.73
CA GLU A 456 -8.51 -26.89 -10.32
C GLU A 456 -9.95 -26.63 -10.81
N LEU A 457 -10.35 -25.36 -10.90
CA LEU A 457 -11.68 -24.98 -11.40
C LEU A 457 -11.83 -25.30 -12.89
N THR A 458 -10.80 -25.13 -13.71
CA THR A 458 -10.88 -25.48 -15.13
C THR A 458 -11.16 -26.98 -15.30
N GLY A 459 -10.47 -27.84 -14.55
CA GLY A 459 -10.71 -29.29 -14.54
C GLY A 459 -12.14 -29.64 -14.11
N PHE A 460 -12.68 -28.93 -13.12
CA PHE A 460 -14.06 -29.12 -12.68
C PHE A 460 -15.09 -28.74 -13.76
N ILE A 461 -14.88 -27.63 -14.46
CA ILE A 461 -15.76 -27.17 -15.55
C ILE A 461 -15.71 -28.15 -16.73
N VAL A 462 -14.52 -28.65 -17.09
CA VAL A 462 -14.38 -29.68 -18.12
C VAL A 462 -15.15 -30.95 -17.73
N ALA A 463 -14.97 -31.44 -16.50
CA ALA A 463 -15.72 -32.59 -15.99
C ALA A 463 -17.23 -32.35 -16.04
N ARG A 464 -17.69 -31.11 -15.75
CA ARG A 464 -19.10 -30.75 -15.80
C ARG A 464 -19.65 -30.76 -17.21
N THR A 465 -18.85 -30.30 -18.17
CA THR A 465 -19.16 -30.31 -19.60
C THR A 465 -19.33 -31.73 -20.12
N LEU A 466 -18.37 -32.62 -19.80
CA LEU A 466 -18.35 -33.99 -20.33
C LEU A 466 -19.52 -34.87 -19.89
N VAL A 467 -20.19 -34.53 -18.78
CA VAL A 467 -21.38 -35.26 -18.30
C VAL A 467 -22.71 -34.66 -18.80
N LEU A 468 -22.67 -33.56 -19.58
CA LEU A 468 -23.86 -33.08 -20.29
C LEU A 468 -24.16 -33.97 -21.52
N PRO A 469 -25.44 -34.17 -21.89
CA PRO A 469 -25.80 -34.92 -23.10
C PRO A 469 -25.18 -34.35 -24.37
N THR A 470 -25.08 -33.01 -24.45
CA THR A 470 -24.50 -32.30 -25.59
C THR A 470 -22.98 -32.32 -25.60
N LYS A 471 -22.35 -32.53 -24.43
CA LYS A 471 -20.91 -32.38 -24.21
C LYS A 471 -20.36 -31.05 -24.72
N LYS A 472 -21.19 -29.99 -24.66
CA LYS A 472 -20.87 -28.64 -25.10
C LYS A 472 -20.70 -27.70 -23.91
N ILE A 473 -19.58 -27.00 -23.82
CA ILE A 473 -19.26 -26.05 -22.73
C ILE A 473 -20.18 -24.83 -22.80
N ALA A 474 -20.67 -24.50 -24.00
CA ALA A 474 -21.70 -23.49 -24.22
C ALA A 474 -22.99 -23.75 -23.43
N ASP A 475 -23.28 -25.02 -23.08
CA ASP A 475 -24.48 -25.40 -22.33
C ASP A 475 -24.24 -25.47 -20.81
N VAL A 476 -23.01 -25.24 -20.35
CA VAL A 476 -22.68 -25.14 -18.93
C VAL A 476 -23.04 -23.75 -18.44
N THR A 477 -23.74 -23.67 -17.31
CA THR A 477 -24.00 -22.40 -16.60
C THR A 477 -23.29 -22.36 -15.25
N PRO A 478 -23.00 -21.17 -14.69
CA PRO A 478 -22.40 -21.04 -13.37
C PRO A 478 -23.21 -21.77 -12.28
N GLU A 479 -24.54 -21.69 -12.30
CA GLU A 479 -25.42 -22.37 -11.36
C GLU A 479 -25.30 -23.89 -11.48
N SER A 480 -25.13 -24.40 -12.69
CA SER A 480 -24.97 -25.83 -12.95
C SER A 480 -23.66 -26.40 -12.37
N VAL A 481 -22.61 -25.57 -12.32
CA VAL A 481 -21.32 -25.88 -11.71
C VAL A 481 -21.45 -25.83 -10.19
N ILE A 482 -21.99 -24.74 -9.64
CA ILE A 482 -22.21 -24.58 -8.19
C ILE A 482 -23.10 -25.69 -7.62
N LYS A 483 -24.16 -26.08 -8.34
CA LYS A 483 -25.05 -27.17 -7.91
C LYS A 483 -24.31 -28.51 -7.79
N LYS A 484 -23.27 -28.74 -8.60
CA LYS A 484 -22.47 -29.97 -8.54
C LYS A 484 -21.28 -29.89 -7.59
N PHE A 485 -20.89 -28.68 -7.19
CA PHE A 485 -19.75 -28.43 -6.31
C PHE A 485 -19.76 -29.25 -4.99
N PRO A 486 -20.90 -29.41 -4.27
CA PRO A 486 -20.95 -30.20 -3.03
C PRO A 486 -20.80 -31.71 -3.23
N SER A 487 -20.96 -32.22 -4.46
CA SER A 487 -20.95 -33.66 -4.75
C SER A 487 -19.53 -34.20 -4.82
N LYS A 488 -18.97 -34.65 -3.70
CA LYS A 488 -17.58 -35.15 -3.60
C LYS A 488 -17.22 -36.28 -4.58
N SER A 489 -18.20 -37.11 -4.97
CA SER A 489 -18.00 -38.21 -5.92
C SER A 489 -17.84 -37.78 -7.38
N PHE A 490 -18.30 -36.57 -7.73
CA PHE A 490 -18.20 -36.03 -9.08
C PHE A 490 -16.85 -35.32 -9.22
N ALA A 491 -16.03 -35.55 -10.26
CA ALA A 491 -14.69 -34.93 -10.34
C ALA A 491 -13.88 -35.08 -9.02
N ALA A 492 -13.70 -36.32 -8.58
CA ALA A 492 -13.10 -36.64 -7.27
C ALA A 492 -11.62 -36.23 -7.15
N ALA A 493 -10.92 -36.12 -8.28
CA ALA A 493 -9.53 -35.68 -8.33
C ALA A 493 -9.36 -34.17 -8.11
N VAL A 494 -10.43 -33.37 -8.24
CA VAL A 494 -10.36 -31.91 -8.13
C VAL A 494 -10.34 -31.44 -6.68
N ASN A 495 -9.36 -30.60 -6.33
CA ASN A 495 -9.26 -29.97 -5.03
C ASN A 495 -10.24 -28.79 -4.89
N ARG A 496 -11.41 -29.05 -4.30
CA ARG A 496 -12.45 -28.03 -4.09
C ARG A 496 -12.10 -26.98 -3.06
N GLU A 497 -11.30 -27.32 -2.06
CA GLU A 497 -10.91 -26.35 -1.03
C GLU A 497 -9.97 -25.31 -1.65
N GLN A 498 -9.09 -25.72 -2.57
CA GLN A 498 -8.27 -24.82 -3.37
C GLN A 498 -9.13 -23.85 -4.22
N ILE A 499 -10.21 -24.33 -4.85
CA ILE A 499 -11.13 -23.46 -5.60
C ILE A 499 -11.83 -22.46 -4.68
N LYS A 500 -12.27 -22.88 -3.48
CA LYS A 500 -12.98 -22.00 -2.52
C LYS A 500 -12.11 -20.86 -1.99
N LEU A 501 -10.79 -21.03 -1.99
CA LEU A 501 -9.87 -19.97 -1.61
C LEU A 501 -9.97 -18.73 -2.51
N CYS A 502 -10.72 -18.77 -3.63
CA CYS A 502 -11.05 -17.55 -4.38
C CYS A 502 -11.75 -16.48 -3.52
N GLU A 503 -12.58 -16.86 -2.53
CA GLU A 503 -13.27 -15.86 -1.70
C GLU A 503 -12.28 -15.13 -0.77
N GLU A 504 -11.34 -15.86 -0.18
CA GLU A 504 -10.33 -15.32 0.74
C GLU A 504 -9.16 -14.67 0.00
N LYS A 505 -8.55 -15.39 -0.96
CA LYS A 505 -7.31 -14.98 -1.64
C LYS A 505 -7.56 -13.96 -2.75
N LEU A 506 -8.72 -14.00 -3.42
CA LEU A 506 -9.07 -13.13 -4.54
C LEU A 506 -10.19 -12.12 -4.23
N GLY A 507 -10.94 -12.30 -3.13
CA GLY A 507 -12.06 -11.43 -2.80
C GLY A 507 -13.25 -11.55 -3.77
N ILE A 508 -13.35 -12.65 -4.52
CA ILE A 508 -14.43 -12.92 -5.47
C ILE A 508 -15.32 -14.04 -4.91
N LYS A 509 -16.65 -13.84 -4.88
CA LYS A 509 -17.59 -14.91 -4.50
C LYS A 509 -17.47 -16.09 -5.45
N LEU A 510 -17.61 -17.32 -4.94
CA LEU A 510 -17.41 -18.53 -5.73
C LEU A 510 -18.22 -18.57 -7.04
N ILE A 511 -19.48 -18.11 -7.02
CA ILE A 511 -20.33 -18.06 -8.23
C ILE A 511 -19.80 -17.09 -9.30
N ASP A 512 -19.27 -15.94 -8.88
CA ASP A 512 -18.72 -14.93 -9.78
C ASP A 512 -17.39 -15.41 -10.36
N PHE A 513 -16.57 -16.08 -9.53
CA PHE A 513 -15.33 -16.72 -9.96
C PHE A 513 -15.59 -17.80 -11.02
N VAL A 514 -16.56 -18.68 -10.77
CA VAL A 514 -17.02 -19.69 -11.74
C VAL A 514 -17.50 -19.02 -13.03
N SER A 515 -18.24 -17.92 -12.94
CA SER A 515 -18.76 -17.20 -14.12
C SER A 515 -17.64 -16.66 -15.00
N ILE A 516 -16.61 -16.04 -14.40
CA ILE A 516 -15.46 -15.46 -15.14
C ILE A 516 -14.68 -16.55 -15.87
N VAL A 517 -14.34 -17.64 -15.16
CA VAL A 517 -13.55 -18.74 -15.71
C VAL A 517 -14.33 -19.47 -16.79
N LEU A 518 -15.60 -19.80 -16.54
CA LEU A 518 -16.46 -20.49 -17.50
C LEU A 518 -16.63 -19.69 -18.80
N LYS A 519 -16.93 -18.38 -18.69
CA LYS A 519 -17.10 -17.52 -19.87
C LYS A 519 -15.83 -17.48 -20.71
N SER A 520 -14.66 -17.42 -20.08
CA SER A 520 -13.39 -17.36 -20.80
C SER A 520 -13.05 -18.69 -21.47
N MET A 521 -13.36 -19.82 -20.85
CA MET A 521 -13.23 -21.14 -21.48
C MET A 521 -14.22 -21.32 -22.65
N GLN A 522 -15.42 -20.75 -22.58
CA GLN A 522 -16.41 -20.78 -23.67
C GLN A 522 -15.92 -20.00 -24.91
N GLU A 523 -15.11 -18.95 -24.74
CA GLU A 523 -14.52 -18.19 -25.86
C GLU A 523 -13.56 -19.02 -26.72
N ILE A 524 -13.01 -20.12 -26.18
CA ILE A 524 -12.08 -21.03 -26.85
C ILE A 524 -12.65 -22.46 -26.99
N SER A 525 -13.98 -22.61 -27.00
CA SER A 525 -14.65 -23.94 -27.03
C SER A 525 -14.16 -24.84 -28.16
N ASP A 526 -13.89 -24.26 -29.33
CA ASP A 526 -13.40 -24.98 -30.50
C ASP A 526 -12.00 -25.58 -30.26
N ASP A 527 -11.09 -24.81 -29.64
CA ASP A 527 -9.74 -25.25 -29.30
C ASP A 527 -9.74 -26.33 -28.20
N LEU A 528 -10.69 -26.24 -27.26
CA LEU A 528 -10.90 -27.25 -26.23
C LEU A 528 -11.60 -28.51 -26.77
N SER A 529 -12.20 -28.43 -27.96
CA SER A 529 -13.14 -29.43 -28.51
C SER A 529 -14.21 -29.83 -27.47
N LEU A 530 -14.74 -28.81 -26.79
CA LEU A 530 -15.70 -28.94 -25.69
C LEU A 530 -16.96 -28.15 -25.94
#